data_AF-A0A2V6V5S8-F1
#
_entry.id   AF-A0A2V6V5S8-F1
#
_cell.length_a   1.000
_cell.length_b   1.000
_cell.length_c   1.000
_cell.angle_alpha   90.00
_cell.angle_beta   90.00
_cell.angle_gamma   90.00
#
_symmetry.space_group_name_H-M   'P 1'
#
loop_
_entity.id
_entity.type
_entity.pdbx_description
1 polymer ?
#
loop_
_entity_poly.entity_id
_entity_poly.type
_entity_poly.pdbx_seq_one_letter_code
_entity_poly.pdbx_strand_id
1 'polypeptide(L)'
;MAMMPRRRFFTAALAAVAVVGASRRRRALAAPTEIKVPDNVPTTAFDFETTGIEGWSTVAGRWAVEDMAGAPSGKRVLVQRATNNEFNVIVAPGSYADVDVSMKFKPISGREDASGGIVFRFNDGKYYVVRANALEDNFRLYTYDRGRRQLATARVKAPALGQWHTVRLVAVGDHIQAWLDGALHLDHHDSRFTAGRVGLWTKADSITAFDDVTVRGKPTGS
;
A
#
# COMPACT_ATOMS: atom_id res chain seq x y z
N MET A 1 -36.09 -85.44 -7.43
CA MET A 1 -35.29 -84.28 -7.89
C MET A 1 -34.93 -83.47 -6.64
N ALA A 2 -33.90 -83.88 -5.89
CA ALA A 2 -32.52 -83.35 -5.94
C ALA A 2 -32.50 -81.83 -5.62
N MET A 3 -31.74 -81.25 -4.68
CA MET A 3 -30.52 -81.62 -3.99
C MET A 3 -30.30 -80.53 -2.91
N MET A 4 -29.86 -80.86 -1.68
CA MET A 4 -29.23 -79.88 -0.77
C MET A 4 -27.97 -79.31 -1.46
N PRO A 5 -27.47 -78.08 -1.18
CA PRO A 5 -26.37 -78.02 -0.20
C PRO A 5 -25.98 -76.68 0.48
N ARG A 6 -25.31 -76.88 1.64
CA ARG A 6 -24.06 -76.25 2.14
C ARG A 6 -24.04 -74.82 2.72
N ARG A 7 -23.86 -74.81 4.05
CA ARG A 7 -23.18 -73.77 4.86
C ARG A 7 -21.83 -73.36 4.25
N ARG A 8 -21.51 -72.07 4.31
CA ARG A 8 -20.13 -71.55 4.39
C ARG A 8 -20.06 -70.40 5.40
N PHE A 9 -19.25 -70.60 6.43
CA PHE A 9 -18.84 -69.58 7.39
C PHE A 9 -17.82 -68.66 6.70
N PHE A 10 -18.00 -67.35 6.83
CA PHE A 10 -16.97 -66.36 6.50
C PHE A 10 -16.54 -65.67 7.79
N THR A 11 -15.35 -66.01 8.28
CA THR A 11 -14.58 -65.24 9.27
C THR A 11 -14.04 -63.97 8.61
N ALA A 12 -14.47 -62.81 9.10
CA ALA A 12 -13.87 -61.52 8.74
C ALA A 12 -12.75 -61.19 9.73
N ALA A 13 -11.52 -61.06 9.24
CA ALA A 13 -10.39 -60.54 10.00
C ALA A 13 -10.37 -59.01 9.87
N LEU A 14 -10.44 -58.29 11.00
CA LEU A 14 -10.33 -56.84 11.04
C LEU A 14 -8.85 -56.46 11.18
N ALA A 15 -8.25 -55.90 10.13
CA ALA A 15 -6.91 -55.30 10.21
C ALA A 15 -7.04 -53.84 10.67
N ALA A 16 -6.53 -53.52 11.86
CA ALA A 16 -6.44 -52.16 12.35
C ALA A 16 -5.20 -51.48 11.75
N VAL A 17 -5.39 -50.50 10.86
CA VAL A 17 -4.32 -49.62 10.37
C VAL A 17 -4.24 -48.42 11.29
N ALA A 18 -3.18 -48.32 12.09
CA ALA A 18 -2.86 -47.12 12.85
C ALA A 18 -2.22 -46.08 11.90
N VAL A 19 -2.97 -45.05 11.55
CA VAL A 19 -2.42 -43.89 10.82
C VAL A 19 -1.72 -42.99 11.84
N VAL A 20 -0.38 -43.04 11.87
CA VAL A 20 0.43 -42.04 12.57
C VAL A 20 0.40 -40.75 11.75
N GLY A 21 -0.45 -39.81 12.16
CA GLY A 21 -0.50 -38.47 11.59
C GLY A 21 0.76 -37.69 11.94
N ALA A 22 1.73 -37.64 11.02
CA ALA A 22 2.86 -36.72 11.13
C ALA A 22 2.37 -35.28 10.93
N SER A 23 2.04 -34.59 12.02
CA SER A 23 1.74 -33.16 12.00
C SER A 23 3.00 -32.40 11.57
N ARG A 24 3.06 -31.96 10.30
CA ARG A 24 4.05 -30.98 9.87
C ARG A 24 3.78 -29.69 10.63
N ARG A 25 4.53 -29.44 11.71
CA ARG A 25 4.60 -28.10 12.32
C ARG A 25 5.12 -27.15 11.24
N ARG A 26 4.23 -26.34 10.65
CA ARG A 26 4.67 -25.18 9.87
C ARG A 26 5.40 -24.26 10.83
N ARG A 27 6.73 -24.18 10.69
CA ARG A 27 7.52 -23.16 11.39
C ARG A 27 7.05 -21.82 10.85
N ALA A 28 6.34 -21.04 11.68
CA ALA A 28 6.02 -19.67 11.34
C ALA A 28 7.36 -18.94 11.15
N LEU A 29 7.59 -18.40 9.95
CA LEU A 29 8.69 -17.45 9.74
C LEU A 29 8.38 -16.23 10.60
N ALA A 30 9.39 -15.73 11.33
CA ALA A 30 9.23 -14.49 12.07
C ALA A 30 8.85 -13.37 11.11
N ALA A 31 7.91 -12.52 11.52
CA ALA A 31 7.59 -11.32 10.74
C ALA A 31 8.86 -10.47 10.56
N PRO A 32 9.05 -9.83 9.41
CA PRO A 32 10.17 -8.92 9.22
C PRO A 32 10.15 -7.83 10.28
N THR A 33 11.33 -7.50 10.81
CA THR A 33 11.49 -6.38 11.74
C THR A 33 11.19 -5.07 11.03
N GLU A 34 10.40 -4.20 11.65
CA GLU A 34 10.13 -2.87 11.11
C GLU A 34 11.40 -2.01 11.08
N ILE A 35 11.73 -1.44 9.92
CA ILE A 35 12.74 -0.40 9.79
C ILE A 35 12.17 0.95 10.25
N LYS A 36 13.04 1.81 10.77
CA LYS A 36 12.65 3.11 11.33
C LYS A 36 13.66 4.18 10.98
N VAL A 37 13.15 5.38 10.70
CA VAL A 37 13.97 6.60 10.74
C VAL A 37 14.39 6.89 12.19
N PRO A 38 15.51 7.61 12.45
CA PRO A 38 15.95 7.95 13.80
C PRO A 38 14.88 8.71 14.58
N ASP A 39 14.84 8.54 15.90
CA ASP A 39 13.72 9.08 16.68
C ASP A 39 13.66 10.61 16.75
N ASN A 40 14.82 11.25 16.62
CA ASN A 40 15.04 12.69 16.74
C ASN A 40 14.90 13.46 15.42
N VAL A 41 14.28 12.89 14.38
CA VAL A 41 14.02 13.59 13.11
C VAL A 41 12.69 14.34 13.17
N PRO A 42 12.57 15.50 12.49
CA PRO A 42 11.34 16.29 12.49
C PRO A 42 10.19 15.55 11.78
N THR A 43 8.97 15.97 12.11
CA THR A 43 7.74 15.53 11.45
C THR A 43 7.01 16.74 10.90
N THR A 44 6.66 16.69 9.62
CA THR A 44 5.78 17.65 8.96
C THR A 44 4.42 16.99 8.74
N ALA A 45 3.34 17.66 9.11
CA ALA A 45 1.98 17.16 8.94
C ALA A 45 1.17 18.07 8.02
N PHE A 46 0.31 17.48 7.20
CA PHE A 46 -0.64 18.17 6.33
C PHE A 46 -2.04 17.59 6.58
N ASP A 47 -2.85 18.36 7.31
CA ASP A 47 -4.27 18.09 7.59
C ASP A 47 -5.22 18.78 6.60
N PHE A 48 -4.69 19.68 5.76
CA PHE A 48 -5.42 20.49 4.78
C PHE A 48 -6.51 21.40 5.35
N GLU A 49 -6.58 21.59 6.67
CA GLU A 49 -7.58 22.43 7.32
C GLU A 49 -7.22 23.91 7.23
N THR A 50 -5.98 24.22 7.58
CA THR A 50 -5.48 25.59 7.74
C THR A 50 -4.60 26.03 6.58
N THR A 51 -3.69 25.14 6.18
CA THR A 51 -2.77 25.31 5.06
C THR A 51 -3.15 24.25 4.06
N GLY A 52 -3.55 24.66 2.85
CA GLY A 52 -3.95 23.76 1.80
C GLY A 52 -2.73 23.11 1.14
N ILE A 53 -2.49 23.43 -0.12
CA ILE A 53 -1.37 22.89 -0.90
C ILE A 53 -0.32 23.96 -1.21
N GLU A 54 -0.20 24.98 -0.37
CA GLU A 54 0.85 26.00 -0.50
C GLU A 54 2.24 25.33 -0.47
N GLY A 55 3.08 25.66 -1.45
CA GLY A 55 4.42 25.07 -1.60
C GLY A 55 4.45 23.66 -2.20
N TRP A 56 3.30 23.01 -2.42
CA TRP A 56 3.23 21.76 -3.18
C TRP A 56 3.41 22.05 -4.67
N SER A 57 3.99 21.09 -5.39
CA SER A 57 4.13 21.15 -6.86
C SER A 57 3.24 20.10 -7.52
N THR A 58 2.29 20.54 -8.35
CA THR A 58 1.53 19.63 -9.21
C THR A 58 2.39 19.24 -10.40
N VAL A 59 2.65 17.95 -10.54
CA VAL A 59 3.33 17.37 -11.71
C VAL A 59 2.30 17.01 -12.78
N ALA A 60 1.19 16.39 -12.37
CA ALA A 60 0.06 16.08 -13.22
C ALA A 60 -1.23 15.91 -12.39
N GLY A 61 -2.37 16.16 -13.01
CA GLY A 61 -3.69 16.04 -12.39
C GLY A 61 -4.32 17.35 -11.98
N ARG A 62 -5.48 17.26 -11.34
CA ARG A 62 -6.24 18.40 -10.81
C ARG A 62 -6.43 18.16 -9.33
N TRP A 63 -5.75 18.97 -8.52
CA TRP A 63 -5.67 18.81 -7.07
C TRP A 63 -6.25 20.06 -6.41
N ALA A 64 -7.20 19.87 -5.50
CA ALA A 64 -7.82 20.97 -4.78
C ALA A 64 -8.19 20.53 -3.37
N VAL A 65 -8.10 21.45 -2.41
CA VAL A 65 -8.66 21.24 -1.07
C VAL A 65 -10.15 21.53 -1.13
N GLU A 66 -10.96 20.57 -0.65
CA GLU A 66 -12.42 20.61 -0.71
C GLU A 66 -13.00 20.25 0.67
N ASP A 67 -14.17 20.80 0.99
CA ASP A 67 -14.93 20.34 2.16
C ASP A 67 -15.47 18.92 1.90
N MET A 68 -15.30 18.02 2.87
CA MET A 68 -15.78 16.64 2.80
C MET A 68 -16.31 16.16 4.15
N ALA A 69 -17.57 15.72 4.16
CA ALA A 69 -18.13 15.07 5.34
C ALA A 69 -17.35 13.79 5.69
N GLY A 70 -16.97 13.69 6.96
CA GLY A 70 -16.15 12.58 7.46
C GLY A 70 -14.68 12.66 7.06
N ALA A 71 -14.15 13.86 6.81
CA ALA A 71 -12.72 14.10 6.71
C ALA A 71 -12.00 13.66 8.00
N PRO A 72 -10.93 12.86 7.94
CA PRO A 72 -10.21 12.36 9.10
C PRO A 72 -9.72 13.44 10.06
N SER A 73 -9.25 14.58 9.54
CA SER A 73 -8.63 15.65 10.35
C SER A 73 -9.61 16.78 10.72
N GLY A 74 -10.79 16.83 10.09
CA GLY A 74 -11.75 17.90 10.33
C GLY A 74 -12.87 17.97 9.31
N LYS A 75 -12.81 18.97 8.43
CA LYS A 75 -13.83 19.27 7.41
C LYS A 75 -13.28 19.28 6.00
N ARG A 76 -11.97 19.34 5.82
CA ARG A 76 -11.32 19.54 4.52
C ARG A 76 -10.39 18.40 4.19
N VAL A 77 -10.27 18.12 2.90
CA VAL A 77 -9.40 17.08 2.35
C VAL A 77 -8.81 17.54 1.03
N LEU A 78 -7.65 17.02 0.66
CA LEU A 78 -7.10 17.20 -0.67
C LEU A 78 -7.73 16.18 -1.63
N VAL A 79 -8.31 16.63 -2.73
CA VAL A 79 -8.96 15.77 -3.71
C VAL A 79 -8.25 15.85 -5.06
N GLN A 80 -7.93 14.69 -5.61
CA GLN A 80 -7.59 14.54 -7.03
C GLN A 80 -8.88 14.39 -7.82
N ARG A 81 -9.04 15.15 -8.92
CA ARG A 81 -10.25 15.16 -9.76
C ARG A 81 -10.01 14.96 -11.27
N ALA A 82 -8.78 14.79 -11.74
CA ALA A 82 -8.51 14.62 -13.17
C ALA A 82 -8.75 13.17 -13.61
N THR A 83 -9.35 12.98 -14.78
CA THR A 83 -9.76 11.65 -15.26
C THR A 83 -9.20 11.28 -16.63
N ASN A 84 -8.26 12.08 -17.14
CA ASN A 84 -7.75 12.00 -18.50
C ASN A 84 -6.22 11.81 -18.57
N ASN A 85 -5.56 11.62 -17.43
CA ASN A 85 -4.12 11.39 -17.35
C ASN A 85 -3.85 9.91 -17.07
N GLU A 86 -2.75 9.36 -17.58
CA GLU A 86 -2.33 8.02 -17.18
C GLU A 86 -1.98 7.97 -15.68
N PHE A 87 -1.24 8.97 -15.20
CA PHE A 87 -0.85 9.12 -13.80
C PHE A 87 -1.02 10.56 -13.34
N ASN A 88 -1.49 10.75 -12.11
CA ASN A 88 -1.64 12.04 -11.45
C ASN A 88 -0.68 12.10 -10.27
N VAL A 89 0.08 13.19 -10.16
CA VAL A 89 1.12 13.34 -9.12
C VAL A 89 1.17 14.77 -8.62
N ILE A 90 1.20 14.92 -7.30
CA ILE A 90 1.51 16.17 -6.60
C ILE A 90 2.55 15.86 -5.52
N VAL A 91 3.54 16.73 -5.34
CA VAL A 91 4.63 16.54 -4.37
C VAL A 91 4.70 17.70 -3.39
N ALA A 92 4.87 17.37 -2.11
CA ALA A 92 5.03 18.30 -1.01
C ALA A 92 6.42 18.96 -1.04
N PRO A 93 6.59 20.11 -0.36
CA PRO A 93 7.92 20.71 -0.18
C PRO A 93 8.84 19.82 0.68
N GLY A 94 10.15 19.98 0.49
CA GLY A 94 11.18 19.19 1.17
C GLY A 94 11.56 17.92 0.42
N SER A 95 12.83 17.53 0.54
CA SER A 95 13.40 16.32 -0.07
C SER A 95 14.02 15.48 1.02
N TYR A 96 13.93 14.15 0.92
CA TYR A 96 14.31 13.22 1.99
C TYR A 96 15.07 12.04 1.40
N ALA A 97 16.13 11.60 2.10
CA ALA A 97 16.82 10.35 1.79
C ALA A 97 16.15 9.18 2.50
N ASP A 98 16.08 9.27 3.83
CA ASP A 98 15.36 8.35 4.70
C ASP A 98 14.08 9.01 5.21
N VAL A 99 12.97 8.30 5.13
CA VAL A 99 11.64 8.86 5.40
C VAL A 99 10.65 7.82 5.90
N ASP A 100 9.80 8.23 6.83
CA ASP A 100 8.58 7.54 7.26
C ASP A 100 7.39 8.43 6.87
N VAL A 101 6.53 7.93 6.00
CA VAL A 101 5.39 8.67 5.44
C VAL A 101 4.12 7.89 5.72
N SER A 102 3.11 8.56 6.26
CA SER A 102 1.74 8.05 6.31
C SER A 102 0.80 8.96 5.57
N MET A 103 -0.28 8.40 5.03
CA MET A 103 -1.43 9.17 4.55
C MET A 103 -2.71 8.36 4.70
N LYS A 104 -3.83 9.08 4.82
CA LYS A 104 -5.16 8.50 4.63
C LYS A 104 -5.65 8.82 3.23
N PHE A 105 -6.30 7.84 2.60
CA PHE A 105 -6.95 8.02 1.31
C PHE A 105 -8.34 7.41 1.30
N LYS A 106 -9.20 7.98 0.47
CA LYS A 106 -10.56 7.52 0.20
C LYS A 106 -10.77 7.43 -1.30
N PRO A 107 -10.73 6.23 -1.90
CA PRO A 107 -11.10 6.03 -3.29
C PRO A 107 -12.57 6.37 -3.48
N ILE A 108 -12.89 7.42 -4.24
CA ILE A 108 -14.27 7.89 -4.42
C ILE A 108 -14.89 7.20 -5.64
N SER A 109 -14.19 7.23 -6.77
CA SER A 109 -14.66 6.62 -8.01
C SER A 109 -13.52 6.35 -8.99
N GLY A 110 -13.81 5.51 -9.98
CA GLY A 110 -12.95 5.22 -11.13
C GLY A 110 -13.40 3.91 -11.77
N ARG A 111 -13.25 3.79 -13.09
CA ARG A 111 -13.62 2.59 -13.86
C ARG A 111 -12.39 1.81 -14.27
N GLU A 112 -11.31 2.48 -14.64
CA GLU A 112 -10.05 1.84 -14.99
C GLU A 112 -9.19 1.57 -13.76
N ASP A 113 -9.22 2.48 -12.78
CA ASP A 113 -8.49 2.35 -11.53
C ASP A 113 -9.21 3.18 -10.46
N ALA A 114 -9.17 2.76 -9.19
CA ALA A 114 -9.65 3.55 -8.07
C ALA A 114 -8.60 3.50 -6.95
N SER A 115 -7.46 4.16 -7.21
CA SER A 115 -6.27 4.09 -6.37
C SER A 115 -5.94 5.38 -5.64
N GLY A 116 -5.19 5.19 -4.55
CA GLY A 116 -4.37 6.20 -3.91
C GLY A 116 -2.98 5.63 -3.63
N GLY A 117 -1.97 6.48 -3.63
CA GLY A 117 -0.60 6.08 -3.37
C GLY A 117 0.28 7.18 -2.84
N ILE A 118 1.40 6.76 -2.24
CA ILE A 118 2.48 7.63 -1.77
C ILE A 118 3.60 7.61 -2.81
N VAL A 119 3.99 8.78 -3.28
CA VAL A 119 5.22 9.01 -4.05
C VAL A 119 6.35 9.31 -3.08
N PHE A 120 7.53 8.74 -3.32
CA PHE A 120 8.72 9.03 -2.52
C PHE A 120 9.98 9.02 -3.37
N ARG A 121 10.99 9.74 -2.89
CA ARG A 121 12.24 10.01 -3.60
C ARG A 121 11.99 10.56 -5.01
N PHE A 122 11.01 11.44 -5.14
CA PHE A 122 10.71 12.11 -6.40
C PHE A 122 11.81 13.11 -6.75
N ASN A 123 12.41 12.92 -7.92
CA ASN A 123 13.37 13.84 -8.51
C ASN A 123 13.23 13.85 -10.04
N ASP A 124 12.93 15.01 -10.62
CA ASP A 124 12.81 15.23 -12.07
C ASP A 124 12.02 14.16 -12.83
N GLY A 125 10.84 13.82 -12.31
CA GLY A 125 9.94 12.83 -12.93
C GLY A 125 10.32 11.37 -12.68
N LYS A 126 11.41 11.11 -11.94
CA LYS A 126 11.80 9.78 -11.46
C LYS A 126 11.38 9.61 -10.01
N TYR A 127 10.74 8.49 -9.67
CA TYR A 127 10.23 8.27 -8.32
C TYR A 127 9.86 6.81 -8.06
N TYR A 128 9.69 6.47 -6.79
CA TYR A 128 8.96 5.28 -6.38
C TYR A 128 7.51 5.63 -6.04
N VAL A 129 6.61 4.66 -6.17
CA VAL A 129 5.23 4.78 -5.69
C VAL A 129 4.77 3.48 -5.03
N VAL A 130 4.17 3.61 -3.85
CA VAL A 130 3.37 2.55 -3.24
C VAL A 130 1.90 2.83 -3.49
N ARG A 131 1.18 1.86 -4.04
CA ARG A 131 -0.20 2.00 -4.52
C ARG A 131 -1.11 0.93 -3.92
N ALA A 132 -2.26 1.36 -3.40
CA ALA A 132 -3.43 0.52 -3.15
C ALA A 132 -4.54 0.87 -4.17
N ASN A 133 -5.33 -0.12 -4.60
CA ASN A 133 -6.37 0.05 -5.60
C ASN A 133 -7.67 -0.63 -5.15
N ALA A 134 -8.79 0.08 -5.13
CA ALA A 134 -10.09 -0.46 -4.71
C ALA A 134 -10.73 -1.40 -5.75
N LEU A 135 -10.21 -1.46 -6.98
CA LEU A 135 -10.70 -2.38 -8.03
C LEU A 135 -9.87 -3.66 -8.15
N GLU A 136 -8.76 -3.77 -7.43
CA GLU A 136 -7.85 -4.92 -7.52
C GLU A 136 -7.37 -5.36 -6.13
N ASP A 137 -7.29 -6.68 -5.91
CA ASP A 137 -6.77 -7.28 -4.67
C ASP A 137 -5.23 -7.22 -4.57
N ASN A 138 -4.64 -6.04 -4.79
CA ASN A 138 -3.19 -5.85 -4.72
C ASN A 138 -2.74 -4.56 -4.06
N PHE A 139 -1.59 -4.67 -3.40
CA PHE A 139 -0.79 -3.56 -2.90
C PHE A 139 0.61 -3.68 -3.51
N ARG A 140 1.07 -2.62 -4.19
CA ARG A 140 2.23 -2.71 -5.09
C ARG A 140 3.20 -1.56 -4.90
N LEU A 141 4.48 -1.89 -5.04
CA LEU A 141 5.58 -0.95 -5.16
C LEU A 141 6.04 -0.91 -6.63
N TYR A 142 6.11 0.30 -7.17
CA TYR A 142 6.62 0.57 -8.51
C TYR A 142 7.76 1.57 -8.48
N THR A 143 8.59 1.55 -9.53
CA THR A 143 9.43 2.70 -9.92
C THR A 143 8.88 3.35 -11.17
N TYR A 144 9.19 4.63 -11.34
CA TYR A 144 9.00 5.36 -12.58
C TYR A 144 10.31 5.99 -13.02
N ASP A 145 10.79 5.63 -14.21
CA ASP A 145 11.84 6.33 -14.96
C ASP A 145 11.54 6.13 -16.45
N ARG A 146 10.93 7.14 -17.08
CA ARG A 146 10.43 7.07 -18.47
C ARG A 146 9.52 5.87 -18.74
N GLY A 147 8.81 5.41 -17.71
CA GLY A 147 7.97 4.22 -17.74
C GLY A 147 7.86 3.57 -16.36
N ARG A 148 6.78 2.82 -16.15
CA ARG A 148 6.49 2.17 -14.87
C ARG A 148 7.06 0.75 -14.83
N ARG A 149 7.75 0.40 -13.76
CA ARG A 149 8.23 -0.97 -13.47
C ARG A 149 7.75 -1.43 -12.10
N GLN A 150 7.18 -2.64 -12.02
CA GLN A 150 6.80 -3.24 -10.74
C GLN A 150 8.03 -3.82 -10.05
N LEU A 151 8.18 -3.53 -8.75
CA LEU A 151 9.25 -4.06 -7.91
C LEU A 151 8.74 -5.13 -6.94
N ALA A 152 7.61 -4.87 -6.30
CA ALA A 152 7.01 -5.79 -5.33
C ALA A 152 5.49 -5.76 -5.41
N THR A 153 4.85 -6.86 -5.00
CA THR A 153 3.40 -7.02 -4.97
C THR A 153 2.99 -7.89 -3.79
N ALA A 154 1.88 -7.54 -3.16
CA ALA A 154 1.19 -8.35 -2.18
C ALA A 154 -0.27 -8.53 -2.60
N ARG A 155 -0.85 -9.70 -2.33
CA ARG A 155 -2.30 -9.90 -2.44
C ARG A 155 -2.93 -9.42 -1.14
N VAL A 156 -3.86 -8.49 -1.24
CA VAL A 156 -4.56 -7.88 -0.10
C VAL A 156 -6.06 -7.85 -0.41
N LYS A 157 -6.89 -7.69 0.61
CA LYS A 157 -8.28 -7.30 0.38
C LYS A 157 -8.28 -5.90 -0.23
N ALA A 158 -8.95 -5.71 -1.37
CA ALA A 158 -9.08 -4.39 -1.96
C ALA A 158 -9.65 -3.37 -0.94
N PRO A 159 -9.09 -2.15 -0.84
CA PRO A 159 -9.70 -1.03 -0.14
C PRO A 159 -11.15 -0.84 -0.60
N ALA A 160 -12.04 -0.50 0.33
CA ALA A 160 -13.43 -0.27 0.00
C ALA A 160 -13.62 1.13 -0.63
N LEU A 161 -14.33 1.18 -1.75
CA LEU A 161 -14.77 2.44 -2.34
C LEU A 161 -15.59 3.25 -1.33
N GLY A 162 -15.35 4.56 -1.27
CA GLY A 162 -16.04 5.48 -0.39
C GLY A 162 -15.69 5.34 1.10
N GLN A 163 -14.63 4.59 1.45
CA GLN A 163 -14.14 4.45 2.83
C GLN A 163 -12.70 4.96 2.96
N TRP A 164 -12.34 5.39 4.16
CA TRP A 164 -10.98 5.81 4.47
C TRP A 164 -10.09 4.61 4.78
N HIS A 165 -8.90 4.63 4.21
CA HIS A 165 -7.85 3.63 4.37
C HIS A 165 -6.53 4.33 4.65
N THR A 166 -5.58 3.63 5.26
CA THR A 166 -4.26 4.19 5.59
C THR A 166 -3.17 3.47 4.80
N VAL A 167 -2.30 4.24 4.15
CA VAL A 167 -1.02 3.74 3.62
C VAL A 167 0.10 4.34 4.47
N ARG A 168 1.04 3.50 4.89
CA ARG A 168 2.31 3.94 5.47
C ARG A 168 3.46 3.33 4.72
N LEU A 169 4.55 4.07 4.59
CA LEU A 169 5.78 3.70 3.93
C LEU A 169 6.94 4.14 4.80
N VAL A 170 7.90 3.25 5.03
CA VAL A 170 9.21 3.62 5.57
C VAL A 170 10.27 3.23 4.55
N ALA A 171 11.17 4.17 4.24
CA ALA A 171 12.33 3.93 3.38
C ALA A 171 13.60 4.42 4.10
N VAL A 172 14.56 3.52 4.32
CA VAL A 172 15.86 3.82 4.95
C VAL A 172 16.96 3.16 4.12
N GLY A 173 17.87 3.95 3.57
CA GLY A 173 18.89 3.44 2.64
C GLY A 173 18.25 2.83 1.39
N ASP A 174 18.50 1.56 1.11
CA ASP A 174 17.80 0.83 0.03
C ASP A 174 16.57 0.05 0.51
N HIS A 175 16.33 -0.03 1.82
CA HIS A 175 15.28 -0.86 2.41
C HIS A 175 13.95 -0.08 2.47
N ILE A 176 12.91 -0.69 1.93
CA ILE A 176 11.57 -0.12 1.78
C ILE A 176 10.56 -1.09 2.39
N GLN A 177 9.79 -0.62 3.36
CA GLN A 177 8.64 -1.35 3.92
C GLN A 177 7.36 -0.54 3.75
N ALA A 178 6.25 -1.22 3.49
CA ALA A 178 4.97 -0.55 3.32
C ALA A 178 3.80 -1.32 3.92
N TRP A 179 2.88 -0.56 4.51
CA TRP A 179 1.69 -1.02 5.21
C TRP A 179 0.44 -0.50 4.54
N LEU A 180 -0.60 -1.33 4.54
CA LEU A 180 -1.97 -0.95 4.23
C LEU A 180 -2.84 -1.30 5.44
N ASP A 181 -3.61 -0.34 5.94
CA ASP A 181 -4.48 -0.49 7.11
C ASP A 181 -3.77 -1.11 8.33
N GLY A 182 -2.52 -0.70 8.54
CA GLY A 182 -1.69 -1.14 9.67
C GLY A 182 -1.00 -2.49 9.51
N ALA A 183 -1.28 -3.25 8.44
CA ALA A 183 -0.62 -4.53 8.17
C ALA A 183 0.57 -4.37 7.21
N LEU A 184 1.74 -4.90 7.59
CA LEU A 184 2.93 -4.93 6.74
C LEU A 184 2.71 -5.89 5.57
N HIS A 185 2.85 -5.38 4.34
CA HIS A 185 2.61 -6.16 3.13
C HIS A 185 3.79 -6.19 2.17
N LEU A 186 4.62 -5.15 2.16
CA LEU A 186 5.79 -5.07 1.30
C LEU A 186 7.03 -4.85 2.14
N ASP A 187 8.07 -5.61 1.82
CA ASP A 187 9.42 -5.50 2.37
C ASP A 187 10.38 -5.77 1.20
N HIS A 188 11.11 -4.74 0.76
CA HIS A 188 11.86 -4.76 -0.48
C HIS A 188 13.13 -3.92 -0.39
N HIS A 189 14.17 -4.30 -1.13
CA HIS A 189 15.39 -3.51 -1.26
C HIS A 189 15.55 -2.98 -2.69
N ASP A 190 15.73 -1.67 -2.84
CA ASP A 190 16.03 -1.03 -4.11
C ASP A 190 16.82 0.28 -3.93
N SER A 191 17.92 0.44 -4.67
CA SER A 191 18.87 1.56 -4.50
C SER A 191 18.90 2.54 -5.67
N ARG A 192 17.94 2.46 -6.61
CA ARG A 192 17.94 3.30 -7.83
C ARG A 192 17.73 4.78 -7.55
N PHE A 193 16.82 5.12 -6.65
CA PHE A 193 16.64 6.49 -6.18
C PHE A 193 16.93 6.53 -4.68
N THR A 194 17.75 7.48 -4.26
CA THR A 194 18.26 7.56 -2.88
C THR A 194 17.72 8.74 -2.11
N ALA A 195 17.26 9.79 -2.79
CA ALA A 195 16.64 10.95 -2.18
C ALA A 195 15.66 11.63 -3.14
N GLY A 196 14.74 12.41 -2.58
CA GLY A 196 13.83 13.27 -3.34
C GLY A 196 12.58 13.61 -2.54
N ARG A 197 11.63 14.27 -3.20
CA ARG A 197 10.39 14.73 -2.56
C ARG A 197 9.42 13.59 -2.29
N VAL A 198 8.51 13.84 -1.36
CA VAL A 198 7.36 12.96 -1.06
C VAL A 198 6.10 13.57 -1.65
N GLY A 199 5.14 12.74 -2.02
CA GLY A 199 3.89 13.21 -2.63
C GLY A 199 2.78 12.18 -2.66
N LEU A 200 1.74 12.50 -3.41
CA LEU A 200 0.53 11.70 -3.57
C LEU A 200 0.32 11.36 -5.04
N TRP A 201 -0.35 10.23 -5.28
CA TRP A 201 -0.51 9.67 -6.61
C TRP A 201 -1.86 8.99 -6.81
N THR A 202 -2.42 9.12 -8.01
CA THR A 202 -3.54 8.31 -8.51
C THR A 202 -3.31 7.89 -9.96
N LYS A 203 -4.05 6.87 -10.45
CA LYS A 203 -3.99 6.39 -11.83
C LYS A 203 -5.25 6.73 -12.62
N ALA A 204 -5.11 7.01 -13.91
CA ALA A 204 -6.22 7.06 -14.85
C ALA A 204 -7.36 7.96 -14.35
N ASP A 205 -8.56 7.39 -14.23
CA ASP A 205 -9.80 8.04 -13.81
C ASP A 205 -10.10 7.94 -12.31
N SER A 206 -9.11 7.56 -11.50
CA SER A 206 -9.22 7.53 -10.04
C SER A 206 -9.43 8.93 -9.45
N ILE A 207 -10.67 9.22 -9.03
CA ILE A 207 -10.98 10.32 -8.13
C ILE A 207 -10.79 9.83 -6.70
N THR A 208 -9.86 10.45 -5.98
CA THR A 208 -9.45 10.01 -4.64
C THR A 208 -9.24 11.23 -3.75
N ALA A 209 -9.78 11.17 -2.53
CA ALA A 209 -9.49 12.14 -1.48
C ALA A 209 -8.33 11.65 -0.59
N PHE A 210 -7.56 12.60 -0.06
CA PHE A 210 -6.40 12.39 0.78
C PHE A 210 -6.47 13.32 1.99
N ASP A 211 -6.01 12.83 3.13
CA ASP A 211 -5.95 13.58 4.40
C ASP A 211 -4.85 13.00 5.30
N ASP A 212 -4.51 13.69 6.38
CA ASP A 212 -3.66 13.22 7.48
C ASP A 212 -2.30 12.70 6.96
N VAL A 213 -1.66 13.51 6.10
CA VAL A 213 -0.36 13.19 5.54
C VAL A 213 0.71 13.58 6.55
N THR A 214 1.52 12.61 6.97
CA THR A 214 2.69 12.88 7.81
C THR A 214 3.95 12.47 7.09
N VAL A 215 4.98 13.30 7.20
CA VAL A 215 6.32 13.05 6.65
C VAL A 215 7.32 13.25 7.77
N ARG A 216 7.92 12.16 8.23
CA ARG A 216 8.95 12.15 9.27
C ARG A 216 10.29 11.77 8.65
N GLY A 217 11.26 12.68 8.75
CA GLY A 217 12.58 12.51 8.15
C GLY A 217 13.38 13.80 8.18
N LYS A 218 14.70 13.71 8.03
CA LYS A 218 15.56 14.89 7.92
C LYS A 218 15.57 15.38 6.47
N PRO A 219 15.16 16.63 6.18
CA PRO A 219 15.26 17.15 4.83
C PRO A 219 16.71 17.19 4.33
N THR A 220 16.94 16.83 3.06
CA THR A 220 18.24 16.96 2.40
C THR A 220 18.45 18.44 2.07
N GLY A 221 19.53 19.04 2.59
CA GLY A 221 19.87 20.44 2.35
C GLY A 221 19.38 21.43 3.41
N SER A 222 18.86 20.93 4.55
CA SER A 222 18.63 21.71 5.78
C SER A 222 19.89 21.82 6.65
#